data_AF-A0A2R6ILL8-F1
#
_entry.id   AF-A0A2R6ILL8-F1
#
_cell.length_a   1.000
_cell.length_b   1.000
_cell.length_c   1.000
_cell.angle_alpha   90.00
_cell.angle_beta   90.00
_cell.angle_gamma   90.00
#
_symmetry.space_group_name_H-M   'P 1'
#
loop_
_entity.id
_entity.type
_entity.pdbx_description
1 polymer ?
#
loop_
_entity_poly.entity_id
_entity_poly.type
_entity_poly.pdbx_seq_one_letter_code
_entity_poly.pdbx_strand_id
1 'polypeptide(L)'
;MKGGRTPRWAKSPDDVQEYITKAHAQCTSANSILRSGGSIHIGIIDSACRLPSHLTNRHTINGGDDHSFIDDDEDDTTRHGTAVFRRISAFAPEAKVSLYQAVRDDRKLPIEAYSGAVTQAIKDDVDILNLSAGVPWRHPVHLNPLVMETNRLINAGITVVAAAGNHFPGRYDERPPVHCPSAAKDAISVGGLVVKCPRDPGHESASEPEGPYYWLTHDPGFRAEVSPDIGVYCGELGCIDGTDCADHRQPQPWDLNPLPTDDKPDVLAPMHIIRRRETPTEHGWEYLATGTSFSVPLVTGTLASIFDQLRDDGDGIPRPREVRQAIRTGAKEFDADLGPRYDAEGVLNELRSV
;
A
#
# COMPACT_ATOMS: atom_id res chain seq x y z
N MET A 1 -3.85 29.98 13.02
CA MET A 1 -3.85 28.52 12.88
C MET A 1 -5.02 28.12 12.00
N LYS A 2 -4.79 27.90 10.71
CA LYS A 2 -5.70 27.13 9.87
C LYS A 2 -4.86 25.94 9.45
N GLY A 3 -4.93 24.87 10.23
CA GLY A 3 -4.51 23.53 9.82
C GLY A 3 -5.78 22.74 9.51
N GLY A 4 -5.68 21.64 8.76
CA GLY A 4 -6.83 20.76 8.54
C GLY A 4 -7.49 20.37 9.87
N ARG A 5 -8.81 20.26 9.91
CA ARG A 5 -9.50 19.72 11.09
C ARG A 5 -9.32 18.20 11.10
N THR A 6 -8.93 17.69 12.25
CA THR A 6 -8.92 16.27 12.61
C THR A 6 -10.22 15.91 13.34
N PRO A 7 -10.53 14.61 13.48
CA PRO A 7 -11.56 14.16 14.41
C PRO A 7 -11.24 14.64 15.82
N ARG A 8 -12.26 14.94 16.64
CA ARG A 8 -12.04 15.49 17.98
C ARG A 8 -11.17 14.65 18.92
N TRP A 9 -11.19 13.32 18.77
CA TRP A 9 -10.35 12.41 19.57
C TRP A 9 -8.86 12.53 19.26
N ALA A 10 -8.51 13.03 18.08
CA ALA A 10 -7.12 13.14 17.65
C ALA A 10 -6.53 14.47 18.12
N LYS A 11 -5.43 14.40 18.86
CA LYS A 11 -4.65 15.59 19.26
C LYS A 11 -3.75 16.05 18.12
N SER A 12 -3.41 15.13 17.22
CA SER A 12 -2.57 15.37 16.06
C SER A 12 -2.96 14.49 14.86
N PRO A 13 -2.56 14.88 13.65
CA PRO A 13 -2.61 14.03 12.46
C PRO A 13 -1.90 12.68 12.62
N ASP A 14 -0.84 12.60 13.43
CA ASP A 14 -0.15 11.33 13.71
C ASP A 14 -1.07 10.35 14.48
N ASP A 15 -1.90 10.84 15.40
CA ASP A 15 -2.92 10.01 16.07
C ASP A 15 -3.91 9.45 15.04
N VAL A 16 -4.27 10.24 14.03
CA VAL A 16 -5.14 9.81 12.94
C VAL A 16 -4.46 8.77 12.07
N GLN A 17 -3.17 8.93 11.76
CA GLN A 17 -2.40 7.96 10.99
C GLN A 17 -2.29 6.62 11.73
N GLU A 18 -2.04 6.63 13.04
CA GLU A 18 -2.00 5.42 13.86
C GLU A 18 -3.36 4.72 13.87
N TYR A 19 -4.45 5.49 14.03
CA TYR A 19 -5.81 4.96 13.99
C TYR A 19 -6.15 4.33 12.64
N ILE A 20 -5.78 4.99 11.53
CA ILE A 20 -5.94 4.46 10.17
C ILE A 20 -5.21 3.13 10.02
N THR A 21 -3.97 3.02 10.53
CA THR A 21 -3.21 1.76 10.51
C THR A 21 -3.94 0.66 11.26
N LYS A 22 -4.42 0.91 12.48
CA LYS A 22 -5.18 -0.07 13.27
C LYS A 22 -6.48 -0.47 12.57
N ALA A 23 -7.19 0.50 12.03
CA ALA A 23 -8.43 0.27 11.30
C ALA A 23 -8.24 -0.63 10.08
N HIS A 24 -7.19 -0.36 9.31
CA HIS A 24 -6.86 -1.16 8.13
C HIS A 24 -6.35 -2.53 8.51
N ALA A 25 -5.60 -2.65 9.60
CA ALA A 25 -5.18 -3.95 10.13
C ALA A 25 -6.40 -4.81 10.50
N GLN A 26 -7.39 -4.23 11.18
CA GLN A 26 -8.64 -4.91 11.52
C GLN A 26 -9.46 -5.28 10.27
N CYS A 27 -9.52 -4.41 9.26
CA CYS A 27 -10.23 -4.65 8.00
C CYS A 27 -9.72 -5.89 7.26
N THR A 28 -8.42 -6.16 7.34
CA THR A 28 -7.74 -7.23 6.62
C THR A 28 -7.27 -8.38 7.52
N SER A 29 -7.77 -8.44 8.76
CA SER A 29 -7.32 -9.39 9.80
C SER A 29 -5.79 -9.40 10.04
N ALA A 30 -5.06 -8.35 9.66
CA ALA A 30 -3.61 -8.29 9.82
C ALA A 30 -3.19 -8.23 11.30
N ASN A 31 -4.06 -7.73 12.17
CA ASN A 31 -3.84 -7.71 13.62
C ASN A 31 -3.84 -9.10 14.27
N SER A 32 -4.26 -10.15 13.55
CA SER A 32 -4.17 -11.54 14.02
C SER A 32 -2.78 -12.16 13.81
N ILE A 33 -1.93 -11.53 12.97
CA ILE A 33 -0.58 -12.01 12.68
C ILE A 33 0.37 -11.53 13.78
N LEU A 34 0.98 -12.47 14.50
CA LEU A 34 1.71 -12.19 15.76
C LEU A 34 3.22 -11.93 15.56
N ARG A 35 3.66 -11.72 14.32
CA ARG A 35 5.06 -11.53 13.94
C ARG A 35 5.30 -10.15 13.34
N SER A 36 6.57 -9.74 13.35
CA SER A 36 7.05 -8.40 13.02
C SER A 36 7.86 -8.35 11.72
N GLY A 37 8.05 -9.50 11.05
CA GLY A 37 8.79 -9.60 9.79
C GLY A 37 10.31 -9.70 9.97
N GLY A 38 10.81 -9.95 11.19
CA GLY A 38 12.24 -9.80 11.55
C GLY A 38 13.21 -10.67 10.76
N SER A 39 12.75 -11.82 10.25
CA SER A 39 13.56 -12.70 9.39
C SER A 39 13.46 -12.38 7.90
N ILE A 40 12.63 -11.41 7.47
CA ILE A 40 12.30 -11.18 6.06
C ILE A 40 13.03 -9.95 5.50
N HIS A 41 13.51 -10.08 4.26
CA HIS A 41 14.08 -8.99 3.48
C HIS A 41 13.08 -8.49 2.43
N ILE A 42 12.62 -7.25 2.60
CA ILE A 42 11.71 -6.55 1.69
C ILE A 42 12.51 -5.61 0.78
N GLY A 43 12.23 -5.63 -0.52
CA GLY A 43 12.73 -4.63 -1.47
C GLY A 43 11.64 -3.63 -1.84
N ILE A 44 11.97 -2.35 -1.90
CA ILE A 44 11.06 -1.28 -2.32
C ILE A 44 11.61 -0.64 -3.59
N ILE A 45 10.98 -0.92 -4.74
CA ILE A 45 11.27 -0.17 -5.97
C ILE A 45 10.31 1.01 -6.04
N ASP A 46 10.83 2.21 -5.77
CA ASP A 46 10.04 3.45 -5.71
C ASP A 46 10.92 4.68 -5.98
N SER A 47 10.61 5.83 -5.38
CA SER A 47 11.32 7.10 -5.59
C SER A 47 12.53 7.35 -4.70
N ALA A 48 12.81 6.48 -3.71
CA ALA A 48 13.83 6.72 -2.68
C ALA A 48 14.99 5.73 -2.76
N CYS A 49 16.22 6.22 -2.64
CA CYS A 49 17.43 5.42 -2.43
C CYS A 49 17.98 5.60 -1.00
N ARG A 50 17.63 6.72 -0.34
CA ARG A 50 17.86 6.96 1.09
C ARG A 50 16.64 7.60 1.73
N LEU A 51 16.50 7.40 3.04
CA LEU A 51 15.42 7.98 3.84
C LEU A 51 16.02 8.77 5.02
N PRO A 52 15.30 9.78 5.53
CA PRO A 52 15.73 10.55 6.70
C PRO A 52 16.04 9.67 7.92
N SER A 53 17.16 9.93 8.60
CA SER A 53 17.65 9.11 9.72
C SER A 53 16.67 8.95 10.88
N HIS A 54 15.83 9.96 11.14
CA HIS A 54 14.80 9.89 12.19
C HIS A 54 13.68 8.87 11.89
N LEU A 55 13.53 8.46 10.62
CA LEU A 55 12.59 7.40 10.20
C LEU A 55 13.25 6.02 10.18
N THR A 56 14.57 5.93 10.10
CA THR A 56 15.30 4.67 9.85
C THR A 56 16.14 4.18 11.02
N ASN A 57 16.35 4.99 12.06
CA ASN A 57 17.20 4.66 13.21
C ASN A 57 16.83 3.36 13.97
N ARG A 58 15.62 2.83 13.78
CA ARG A 58 15.14 1.58 14.38
C ARG A 58 14.94 0.45 13.37
N HIS A 59 15.35 0.65 12.11
CA HIS A 59 15.14 -0.31 11.03
C HIS A 59 16.47 -0.70 10.40
N THR A 60 16.55 -1.92 9.88
CA THR A 60 17.69 -2.37 9.07
C THR A 60 17.44 -1.98 7.62
N ILE A 61 18.02 -0.86 7.19
CA ILE A 61 17.85 -0.33 5.83
C ILE A 61 19.13 -0.52 5.03
N ASN A 62 18.99 -1.06 3.83
CA ASN A 62 19.99 -1.06 2.78
C ASN A 62 19.57 -0.08 1.67
N GLY A 63 20.51 0.73 1.20
CA GLY A 63 20.26 1.78 0.23
C GLY A 63 21.47 2.71 0.11
N GLY A 64 21.39 3.69 -0.77
CA GLY A 64 22.50 4.59 -1.09
C GLY A 64 22.61 4.89 -2.58
N ASP A 65 23.69 5.56 -2.98
CA ASP A 65 23.92 5.95 -4.39
C ASP A 65 23.97 4.74 -5.32
N ASP A 66 24.48 3.60 -4.83
CA ASP A 66 24.54 2.33 -5.56
C ASP A 66 23.15 1.67 -5.74
N HIS A 67 22.13 2.22 -5.09
CA HIS A 67 20.72 1.84 -5.22
C HIS A 67 19.87 2.90 -5.93
N SER A 68 20.50 3.91 -6.54
CA SER A 68 19.84 4.81 -7.48
C SER A 68 20.07 4.36 -8.93
N PHE A 69 18.96 4.21 -9.66
CA PHE A 69 18.94 3.76 -11.06
C PHE A 69 18.39 4.84 -12.01
N ILE A 70 18.30 6.07 -11.52
CA ILE A 70 17.93 7.25 -12.29
C ILE A 70 19.06 8.28 -12.20
N ASP A 71 19.13 9.16 -13.19
CA ASP A 71 20.08 10.28 -13.21
C ASP A 71 19.44 11.46 -12.46
N ASP A 72 19.46 11.39 -11.13
CA ASP A 72 18.91 12.38 -10.21
C ASP A 72 19.75 12.43 -8.92
N ASP A 73 19.95 13.63 -8.37
CA ASP A 73 20.73 13.86 -7.15
C ASP A 73 19.85 13.84 -5.88
N GLU A 74 18.53 13.77 -6.01
CA GLU A 74 17.61 13.71 -4.87
C GLU A 74 17.54 12.30 -4.28
N ASP A 75 17.76 12.16 -2.97
CA ASP A 75 17.63 10.89 -2.24
C ASP A 75 16.20 10.28 -2.30
N ASP A 76 15.16 11.11 -2.46
CA ASP A 76 13.76 10.71 -2.67
C ASP A 76 13.02 11.73 -3.55
N THR A 77 12.91 11.44 -4.85
CA THR A 77 12.45 12.38 -5.90
C THR A 77 11.00 12.86 -5.75
N THR A 78 10.16 12.15 -4.99
CA THR A 78 8.73 12.48 -4.87
C THR A 78 8.16 12.37 -3.46
N ARG A 79 8.98 11.91 -2.50
CA ARG A 79 8.57 11.53 -1.14
C ARG A 79 7.55 10.40 -1.09
N HIS A 80 7.30 9.74 -2.22
CA HIS A 80 6.37 8.62 -2.31
C HIS A 80 6.99 7.37 -1.70
N GLY A 81 8.27 7.09 -1.99
CA GLY A 81 9.05 6.01 -1.39
C GLY A 81 9.08 6.10 0.13
N THR A 82 9.26 7.30 0.70
CA THR A 82 9.13 7.53 2.15
C THR A 82 7.76 7.10 2.69
N ALA A 83 6.67 7.44 2.01
CA ALA A 83 5.32 7.09 2.43
C ALA A 83 5.05 5.57 2.35
N VAL A 84 5.53 4.93 1.27
CA VAL A 84 5.48 3.47 1.09
C VAL A 84 6.26 2.75 2.19
N PHE A 85 7.49 3.18 2.46
CA PHE A 85 8.31 2.63 3.54
C PHE A 85 7.61 2.72 4.89
N ARG A 86 7.14 3.91 5.28
CA ARG A 86 6.44 4.10 6.57
C ARG A 86 5.24 3.17 6.70
N ARG A 87 4.56 2.90 5.59
CA ARG A 87 3.40 2.01 5.57
C ARG A 87 3.81 0.53 5.73
N ILE A 88 4.87 0.08 5.06
CA ILE A 88 5.42 -1.28 5.26
C ILE A 88 5.87 -1.47 6.71
N SER A 89 6.64 -0.53 7.24
CA SER A 89 7.15 -0.58 8.62
C SER A 89 6.06 -0.58 9.69
N ALA A 90 4.84 -0.16 9.35
CA ALA A 90 3.70 -0.24 10.27
C ALA A 90 3.15 -1.68 10.42
N PHE A 91 3.39 -2.56 9.43
CA PHE A 91 2.92 -3.95 9.43
C PHE A 91 4.05 -4.99 9.55
N ALA A 92 5.29 -4.60 9.21
CA ALA A 92 6.50 -5.40 9.37
C ALA A 92 7.65 -4.52 9.92
N PRO A 93 7.57 -4.08 11.20
CA PRO A 93 8.53 -3.12 11.76
C PRO A 93 9.96 -3.64 11.87
N GLU A 94 10.18 -4.95 11.93
CA GLU A 94 11.50 -5.56 12.12
C GLU A 94 12.11 -6.11 10.82
N ALA A 95 11.38 -6.05 9.70
CA ALA A 95 11.91 -6.50 8.42
C ALA A 95 13.14 -5.69 7.99
N LYS A 96 14.09 -6.38 7.37
CA LYS A 96 15.18 -5.74 6.62
C LYS A 96 14.58 -5.14 5.35
N VAL A 97 14.95 -3.91 5.02
CA VAL A 97 14.43 -3.23 3.83
C VAL A 97 15.56 -2.77 2.92
N SER A 98 15.54 -3.15 1.65
CA SER A 98 16.34 -2.49 0.60
C SER A 98 15.49 -1.45 -0.14
N LEU A 99 16.05 -0.26 -0.36
CA LEU A 99 15.45 0.80 -1.15
C LEU A 99 16.09 0.82 -2.54
N TYR A 100 15.29 0.88 -3.60
CA TYR A 100 15.75 0.98 -4.98
C TYR A 100 15.05 2.16 -5.66
N GLN A 101 15.79 3.23 -5.91
CA GLN A 101 15.25 4.40 -6.57
C GLN A 101 15.21 4.19 -8.08
N ALA A 102 14.01 3.99 -8.62
CA ALA A 102 13.77 3.83 -10.05
C ALA A 102 12.65 4.74 -10.58
N VAL A 103 11.91 5.40 -9.68
CA VAL A 103 10.84 6.34 -10.03
C VAL A 103 11.39 7.77 -10.03
N ARG A 104 11.20 8.45 -11.15
CA ARG A 104 11.61 9.85 -11.33
C ARG A 104 10.66 10.85 -10.67
N ASP A 105 11.10 12.09 -10.58
CA ASP A 105 10.30 13.25 -10.16
C ASP A 105 8.95 13.38 -10.88
N ASP A 106 8.91 13.06 -12.19
CA ASP A 106 7.70 13.03 -13.02
C ASP A 106 6.80 11.79 -12.80
N ARG A 107 7.14 10.96 -11.79
CA ARG A 107 6.47 9.72 -11.40
C ARG A 107 6.47 8.63 -12.46
N LYS A 108 7.34 8.71 -13.46
CA LYS A 108 7.56 7.62 -14.40
C LYS A 108 8.56 6.62 -13.83
N LEU A 109 8.38 5.37 -14.26
CA LEU A 109 9.28 4.26 -14.03
C LEU A 109 9.92 3.87 -15.37
N PRO A 110 11.10 4.42 -15.73
CA PRO A 110 11.82 4.03 -16.93
C PRO A 110 12.20 2.55 -16.90
N ILE A 111 12.19 1.89 -18.05
CA ILE A 111 12.47 0.45 -18.13
C ILE A 111 13.92 0.13 -17.76
N GLU A 112 14.87 0.99 -18.12
CA GLU A 112 16.29 0.83 -17.80
C GLU A 112 16.52 0.90 -16.29
N ALA A 113 15.91 1.89 -15.63
CA ALA A 113 15.94 2.05 -14.19
C ALA A 113 15.30 0.85 -13.48
N TYR A 114 14.14 0.40 -13.97
CA TYR A 114 13.44 -0.76 -13.42
C TYR A 114 14.25 -2.05 -13.56
N SER A 115 14.85 -2.31 -14.73
CA SER A 115 15.72 -3.47 -14.97
C SER A 115 16.97 -3.44 -14.08
N GLY A 116 17.54 -2.26 -13.83
CA GLY A 116 18.65 -2.07 -12.89
C GLY A 116 18.25 -2.46 -11.46
N ALA A 117 17.14 -1.89 -10.98
CA ALA A 117 16.58 -2.18 -9.66
C ALA A 117 16.21 -3.66 -9.49
N VAL A 118 15.60 -4.30 -10.50
CA VAL A 118 15.30 -5.73 -10.54
C VAL A 118 16.57 -6.57 -10.39
N THR A 119 17.62 -6.21 -11.12
CA THR A 119 18.89 -6.93 -11.06
C THR A 119 19.53 -6.79 -9.69
N GLN A 120 19.44 -5.61 -9.06
CA GLN A 120 19.97 -5.42 -7.71
C GLN A 120 19.14 -6.15 -6.65
N ALA A 121 17.81 -6.12 -6.74
CA ALA A 121 16.92 -6.85 -5.82
C ALA A 121 17.17 -8.37 -5.80
N ILE A 122 17.46 -8.96 -6.97
CA ILE A 122 17.85 -10.38 -7.07
C ILE A 122 19.21 -10.63 -6.40
N LYS A 123 20.19 -9.74 -6.59
CA LYS A 123 21.51 -9.87 -5.95
C LYS A 123 21.46 -9.72 -4.44
N ASP A 124 20.57 -8.85 -3.98
CA ASP A 124 20.34 -8.56 -2.57
C ASP A 124 19.59 -9.67 -1.83
N ASP A 125 19.11 -10.70 -2.55
CA ASP A 125 18.34 -11.83 -2.01
C ASP A 125 17.04 -11.38 -1.30
N VAL A 126 16.31 -10.47 -1.95
CA VAL A 126 15.02 -9.97 -1.45
C VAL A 126 13.96 -11.09 -1.46
N ASP A 127 13.27 -11.29 -0.34
CA ASP A 127 12.18 -12.26 -0.22
C ASP A 127 10.86 -11.74 -0.86
N ILE A 128 10.54 -10.45 -0.61
CA ILE A 128 9.32 -9.78 -1.10
C ILE A 128 9.66 -8.43 -1.72
N LEU A 129 9.21 -8.19 -2.95
CA LEU A 129 9.33 -6.89 -3.60
C LEU A 129 8.00 -6.12 -3.57
N ASN A 130 8.01 -4.93 -2.97
CA ASN A 130 6.96 -3.93 -3.08
C ASN A 130 7.17 -3.04 -4.31
N LEU A 131 6.16 -2.94 -5.18
CA LEU A 131 6.16 -2.04 -6.32
C LEU A 131 4.89 -1.18 -6.38
N SER A 132 5.02 0.06 -5.93
CA SER A 132 3.90 1.03 -5.87
C SER A 132 3.88 1.99 -7.07
N ALA A 133 4.37 1.54 -8.22
CA ALA A 133 4.44 2.28 -9.47
C ALA A 133 4.06 1.40 -10.68
N GLY A 134 3.52 2.01 -11.73
CA GLY A 134 3.14 1.30 -12.94
C GLY A 134 2.44 2.18 -13.96
N VAL A 135 2.33 1.68 -15.19
CA VAL A 135 1.75 2.41 -16.32
C VAL A 135 0.61 1.60 -16.95
N PRO A 136 -0.46 2.26 -17.44
CA PRO A 136 -1.52 1.55 -18.15
C PRO A 136 -0.99 0.92 -19.43
N TRP A 137 -1.48 -0.27 -19.78
CA TRP A 137 -1.04 -1.02 -20.95
C TRP A 137 -2.24 -1.66 -21.65
N ARG A 138 -2.44 -1.34 -22.94
CA ARG A 138 -3.60 -1.81 -23.73
C ARG A 138 -3.24 -2.86 -24.78
N HIS A 139 -2.02 -3.37 -24.74
CA HIS A 139 -1.57 -4.47 -25.61
C HIS A 139 -1.49 -5.77 -24.79
N PRO A 140 -1.25 -6.94 -25.40
CA PRO A 140 -1.04 -8.17 -24.65
C PRO A 140 0.00 -7.99 -23.54
N VAL A 141 -0.36 -8.37 -22.32
CA VAL A 141 0.42 -8.11 -21.09
C VAL A 141 1.83 -8.68 -21.17
N HIS A 142 1.97 -9.88 -21.76
CA HIS A 142 3.26 -10.56 -21.90
C HIS A 142 4.27 -9.83 -22.81
N LEU A 143 3.84 -8.84 -23.60
CA LEU A 143 4.70 -8.02 -24.44
C LEU A 143 5.19 -6.75 -23.72
N ASN A 144 4.70 -6.45 -22.52
CA ASN A 144 5.12 -5.27 -21.78
C ASN A 144 6.52 -5.49 -21.18
N PRO A 145 7.50 -4.58 -21.43
CA PRO A 145 8.85 -4.73 -20.88
C PRO A 145 8.93 -4.79 -19.36
N LEU A 146 8.08 -4.01 -18.65
CA LEU A 146 8.05 -4.06 -17.18
C LEU A 146 7.58 -5.44 -16.71
N VAL A 147 6.60 -6.05 -17.39
CA VAL A 147 6.15 -7.43 -17.05
C VAL A 147 7.25 -8.45 -17.28
N MET A 148 8.04 -8.31 -18.35
CA MET A 148 9.17 -9.21 -18.61
C MET A 148 10.21 -9.14 -17.49
N GLU A 149 10.53 -7.92 -17.03
CA GLU A 149 11.44 -7.69 -15.90
C GLU A 149 10.85 -8.18 -14.57
N THR A 150 9.56 -7.98 -14.33
CA THR A 150 8.88 -8.54 -13.15
C THR A 150 8.90 -10.07 -13.13
N ASN A 151 8.77 -10.72 -14.29
CA ASN A 151 8.88 -12.17 -14.37
C ASN A 151 10.31 -12.65 -14.02
N ARG A 152 11.36 -11.84 -14.20
CA ARG A 152 12.71 -12.21 -13.73
C ARG A 152 12.79 -12.29 -12.20
N LEU A 153 12.14 -11.37 -11.49
CA LEU A 153 12.03 -11.41 -10.01
C LEU A 153 11.28 -12.67 -9.56
N ILE A 154 10.11 -12.90 -10.15
CA ILE A 154 9.26 -14.05 -9.82
C ILE A 154 10.00 -15.38 -10.07
N ASN A 155 10.70 -15.49 -11.21
CA ASN A 155 11.49 -16.67 -11.54
C ASN A 155 12.70 -16.87 -10.61
N ALA A 156 13.19 -15.80 -9.98
CA ALA A 156 14.21 -15.87 -8.93
C ALA A 156 13.63 -16.26 -7.55
N GLY A 157 12.33 -16.50 -7.45
CA GLY A 157 11.65 -16.88 -6.20
C GLY A 157 11.12 -15.69 -5.39
N ILE A 158 11.28 -14.46 -5.89
CA ILE A 158 10.89 -13.24 -5.18
C ILE A 158 9.39 -13.01 -5.33
N THR A 159 8.69 -12.87 -4.21
CA THR A 159 7.26 -12.54 -4.22
C THR A 159 7.10 -11.07 -4.60
N VAL A 160 6.41 -10.77 -5.71
CA VAL A 160 6.19 -9.37 -6.15
C VAL A 160 4.78 -8.93 -5.82
N VAL A 161 4.63 -7.85 -5.06
CA VAL A 161 3.35 -7.19 -4.75
C VAL A 161 3.32 -5.84 -5.45
N ALA A 162 2.32 -5.61 -6.31
CA ALA A 162 2.29 -4.47 -7.21
C ALA A 162 0.93 -3.76 -7.26
N ALA A 163 0.96 -2.43 -7.34
CA ALA A 163 -0.22 -1.58 -7.35
C ALA A 163 -1.03 -1.78 -8.63
N ALA A 164 -2.33 -2.06 -8.52
CA ALA A 164 -3.18 -2.27 -9.70
C ALA A 164 -3.22 -1.03 -10.61
N GLY A 165 -3.02 0.17 -10.06
CA GLY A 165 -3.08 1.43 -10.78
C GLY A 165 -4.20 2.32 -10.26
N ASN A 166 -4.27 3.55 -10.77
CA ASN A 166 -5.26 4.54 -10.35
C ASN A 166 -5.87 5.20 -11.59
N HIS A 167 -7.19 5.27 -11.66
CA HIS A 167 -7.92 6.04 -12.65
C HIS A 167 -8.15 7.46 -12.15
N PHE A 168 -7.38 8.43 -12.65
CA PHE A 168 -7.66 9.85 -12.38
C PHE A 168 -8.44 10.46 -13.55
N PRO A 169 -9.71 10.86 -13.35
CA PRO A 169 -10.48 11.54 -14.39
C PRO A 169 -9.71 12.77 -14.92
N GLY A 170 -9.65 12.90 -16.25
CA GLY A 170 -8.88 13.98 -16.91
C GLY A 170 -7.42 13.68 -17.18
N ARG A 171 -6.84 12.58 -16.64
CA ARG A 171 -5.52 12.09 -17.05
C ARG A 171 -5.59 11.13 -18.25
N TYR A 172 -6.73 10.46 -18.40
CA TYR A 172 -6.99 9.49 -19.46
C TYR A 172 -8.37 9.76 -20.07
N ASP A 173 -8.50 9.53 -21.37
CA ASP A 173 -9.79 9.63 -22.08
C ASP A 173 -10.78 8.56 -21.60
N GLU A 174 -10.26 7.41 -21.17
CA GLU A 174 -11.01 6.25 -20.69
C GLU A 174 -10.39 5.69 -19.41
N ARG A 175 -11.17 4.91 -18.64
CA ARG A 175 -10.64 4.16 -17.50
C ARG A 175 -9.53 3.21 -17.98
N PRO A 176 -8.32 3.27 -17.41
CA PRO A 176 -7.23 2.39 -17.81
C PRO A 176 -7.48 0.95 -17.32
N PRO A 177 -6.94 -0.07 -18.03
CA PRO A 177 -6.84 -1.43 -17.50
C PRO A 177 -5.85 -1.47 -16.33
N VAL A 178 -5.79 -2.59 -15.58
CA VAL A 178 -4.73 -2.83 -14.58
C VAL A 178 -3.37 -2.51 -15.17
N HIS A 179 -2.59 -1.72 -14.45
CA HIS A 179 -1.30 -1.21 -14.89
C HIS A 179 -0.25 -2.32 -14.96
N CYS A 180 0.68 -2.20 -15.90
CA CYS A 180 1.89 -2.98 -15.90
C CYS A 180 2.93 -2.35 -14.95
N PRO A 181 3.64 -3.17 -14.16
CA PRO A 181 3.69 -4.63 -14.26
C PRO A 181 2.76 -5.41 -13.32
N SER A 182 1.83 -4.77 -12.61
CA SER A 182 0.87 -5.45 -11.73
C SER A 182 0.02 -6.51 -12.45
N ALA A 183 -0.20 -6.33 -13.76
CA ALA A 183 -0.85 -7.32 -14.62
C ALA A 183 -0.05 -8.62 -14.84
N ALA A 184 1.21 -8.71 -14.42
CA ALA A 184 1.99 -9.95 -14.53
C ALA A 184 1.29 -11.11 -13.80
N LYS A 185 1.26 -12.28 -14.44
CA LYS A 185 0.45 -13.44 -14.02
C LYS A 185 0.66 -13.80 -12.55
N ASP A 186 1.91 -13.98 -12.14
CA ASP A 186 2.28 -14.44 -10.81
C ASP A 186 2.74 -13.30 -9.87
N ALA A 187 2.65 -12.03 -10.31
CA ALA A 187 2.70 -10.90 -9.38
C ALA A 187 1.39 -10.81 -8.61
N ILE A 188 1.39 -10.23 -7.42
CA ILE A 188 0.18 -10.01 -6.62
C ILE A 188 -0.32 -8.60 -6.93
N SER A 189 -1.45 -8.50 -7.62
CA SER A 189 -2.06 -7.22 -7.97
C SER A 189 -3.02 -6.76 -6.91
N VAL A 190 -2.76 -5.57 -6.33
CA VAL A 190 -3.55 -5.04 -5.22
C VAL A 190 -4.32 -3.79 -5.65
N GLY A 191 -5.64 -3.87 -5.62
CA GLY A 191 -6.56 -2.75 -5.79
C GLY A 191 -6.92 -2.07 -4.46
N GLY A 192 -7.66 -0.97 -4.55
CA GLY A 192 -8.09 -0.17 -3.40
C GLY A 192 -9.51 -0.49 -2.94
N LEU A 193 -9.75 -0.43 -1.64
CA LEU A 193 -11.10 -0.35 -1.07
C LEU A 193 -11.18 0.74 -0.02
N VAL A 194 -12.40 1.16 0.29
CA VAL A 194 -12.69 2.03 1.42
C VAL A 194 -13.84 1.45 2.23
N VAL A 195 -13.88 1.79 3.52
CA VAL A 195 -15.00 1.42 4.39
C VAL A 195 -15.66 2.72 4.84
N LYS A 196 -16.73 3.12 4.15
CA LYS A 196 -17.43 4.37 4.44
C LYS A 196 -18.21 4.26 5.75
N CYS A 197 -18.22 5.36 6.49
CA CYS A 197 -19.02 5.54 7.69
C CYS A 197 -20.23 6.44 7.38
N PRO A 198 -21.44 6.12 7.86
CA PRO A 198 -22.64 6.93 7.64
C PRO A 198 -22.66 8.16 8.57
N ARG A 199 -21.62 9.00 8.46
CA ARG A 199 -21.44 10.23 9.25
C ARG A 199 -20.93 11.34 8.35
N ASP A 200 -21.33 12.56 8.66
CA ASP A 200 -20.84 13.76 7.99
C ASP A 200 -19.51 14.23 8.62
N PRO A 201 -18.50 14.65 7.83
CA PRO A 201 -17.24 15.13 8.37
C PRO A 201 -17.44 16.31 9.33
N GLY A 202 -16.85 16.22 10.53
CA GLY A 202 -16.86 17.33 11.50
C GLY A 202 -18.19 17.61 12.20
N HIS A 203 -19.20 16.75 12.05
CA HIS A 203 -20.49 16.84 12.77
C HIS A 203 -20.45 16.15 14.16
N GLU A 204 -19.30 16.14 14.83
CA GLU A 204 -19.13 15.53 16.15
C GLU A 204 -19.67 16.46 17.25
N SER A 205 -20.85 16.16 17.81
CA SER A 205 -21.39 16.94 18.94
C SER A 205 -20.50 16.81 20.19
N ALA A 206 -20.54 17.82 21.08
CA ALA A 206 -19.75 17.79 22.34
C ALA A 206 -20.14 16.69 23.33
N SER A 207 -21.29 16.06 23.11
CA SER A 207 -21.83 14.97 23.91
C SER A 207 -21.72 13.60 23.24
N GLU A 208 -21.37 13.54 21.95
CA GLU A 208 -21.19 12.26 21.26
C GLU A 208 -19.80 11.72 21.54
N PRO A 209 -19.68 10.40 21.70
CA PRO A 209 -18.37 9.81 21.84
C PRO A 209 -17.59 9.92 20.52
N GLU A 210 -16.26 10.03 20.64
CA GLU A 210 -15.38 10.36 19.52
C GLU A 210 -14.91 9.04 18.86
N GLY A 211 -15.53 8.64 17.74
CA GLY A 211 -15.16 7.43 16.99
C GLY A 211 -16.37 6.54 16.67
N PRO A 212 -16.19 5.32 16.14
CA PRO A 212 -14.98 4.71 15.60
C PRO A 212 -14.80 5.04 14.11
N TYR A 213 -14.46 6.28 13.79
CA TYR A 213 -14.25 6.72 12.41
C TYR A 213 -13.17 7.78 12.32
N TYR A 214 -12.61 7.93 11.13
CA TYR A 214 -11.59 8.92 10.80
C TYR A 214 -11.99 9.71 9.56
N TRP A 215 -11.53 10.96 9.52
CA TRP A 215 -11.65 11.87 8.39
C TRP A 215 -10.55 12.92 8.54
N LEU A 216 -10.20 13.60 7.45
CA LEU A 216 -9.27 14.73 7.51
C LEU A 216 -9.72 15.77 6.48
N THR A 217 -10.12 16.96 6.95
CA THR A 217 -10.48 18.04 6.01
C THR A 217 -9.23 18.69 5.44
N HIS A 218 -9.22 18.95 4.13
CA HIS A 218 -8.20 19.76 3.47
C HIS A 218 -8.69 21.22 3.28
N ASP A 219 -7.77 22.14 2.99
CA ASP A 219 -8.11 23.51 2.61
C ASP A 219 -8.89 23.52 1.26
N PRO A 220 -10.05 24.20 1.12
CA PRO A 220 -10.75 24.32 -0.16
C PRO A 220 -9.92 24.89 -1.33
N GLY A 221 -8.88 25.67 -1.05
CA GLY A 221 -7.91 26.16 -2.04
C GLY A 221 -6.84 25.14 -2.45
N PHE A 222 -6.83 23.97 -1.81
CA PHE A 222 -5.87 22.91 -2.05
C PHE A 222 -6.11 22.23 -3.40
N ARG A 223 -5.15 22.40 -4.31
CA ARG A 223 -5.00 21.58 -5.51
C ARG A 223 -3.87 20.58 -5.27
N ALA A 224 -4.21 19.34 -4.93
CA ALA A 224 -3.25 18.25 -5.07
C ALA A 224 -3.30 17.68 -6.49
N GLU A 225 -2.19 17.05 -6.89
CA GLU A 225 -2.10 16.29 -8.14
C GLU A 225 -3.03 15.06 -8.14
N VAL A 226 -3.39 14.59 -6.95
CA VAL A 226 -4.44 13.60 -6.70
C VAL A 226 -5.47 14.27 -5.79
N SER A 227 -6.74 14.34 -6.20
CA SER A 227 -7.78 14.87 -5.34
C SER A 227 -7.76 14.13 -4.00
N PRO A 228 -7.52 14.82 -2.88
CA PRO A 228 -7.58 14.18 -1.57
C PRO A 228 -8.96 13.60 -1.37
N ASP A 229 -9.02 12.49 -0.64
CA ASP A 229 -10.30 11.87 -0.38
C ASP A 229 -11.08 12.67 0.67
N ILE A 230 -12.35 12.94 0.38
CA ILE A 230 -13.24 13.74 1.22
C ILE A 230 -14.38 12.82 1.64
N GLY A 231 -14.27 12.30 2.85
CA GLY A 231 -15.26 11.39 3.40
C GLY A 231 -14.99 11.07 4.86
N VAL A 232 -15.92 10.32 5.45
CA VAL A 232 -15.77 9.72 6.78
C VAL A 232 -15.66 8.22 6.63
N TYR A 233 -14.65 7.64 7.26
CA TYR A 233 -14.28 6.25 7.09
C TYR A 233 -14.35 5.50 8.42
N CYS A 234 -14.97 4.33 8.42
CA CYS A 234 -15.06 3.49 9.60
C CYS A 234 -13.68 3.00 10.01
N GLY A 235 -13.43 3.01 11.32
CA GLY A 235 -12.23 2.48 11.93
C GLY A 235 -12.26 0.97 12.14
N GLU A 236 -13.41 0.30 12.01
CA GLU A 236 -13.56 -1.13 12.31
C GLU A 236 -13.26 -1.59 13.75
N LEU A 237 -12.85 -0.66 14.64
CA LEU A 237 -12.39 -0.90 16.01
C LEU A 237 -13.52 -0.95 17.07
N GLY A 238 -14.71 -1.45 16.69
CA GLY A 238 -15.89 -1.50 17.56
C GLY A 238 -16.53 -0.13 17.82
N CYS A 239 -17.69 -0.06 18.46
CA CYS A 239 -18.54 1.14 18.55
C CYS A 239 -18.51 1.74 19.95
N ILE A 240 -18.80 3.03 20.09
CA ILE A 240 -18.42 3.71 21.34
C ILE A 240 -19.31 3.37 22.55
N ASP A 241 -20.49 2.80 22.32
CA ASP A 241 -21.39 2.31 23.36
C ASP A 241 -21.31 0.79 23.58
N GLY A 242 -20.32 0.13 22.96
CA GLY A 242 -20.16 -1.32 23.01
C GLY A 242 -21.21 -2.09 22.21
N THR A 243 -22.08 -1.41 21.44
CA THR A 243 -22.95 -2.07 20.48
C THR A 243 -22.17 -2.54 19.25
N ASP A 244 -22.74 -3.48 18.51
CA ASP A 244 -22.22 -3.83 17.19
C ASP A 244 -22.78 -2.83 16.15
N CYS A 245 -21.87 -2.21 15.40
CA CYS A 245 -22.17 -1.30 14.30
C CYS A 245 -21.50 -1.79 13.01
N ALA A 246 -21.15 -3.07 12.93
CA ALA A 246 -20.71 -3.73 11.70
C ALA A 246 -21.71 -3.51 10.57
N ASP A 247 -23.02 -3.59 10.86
CA ASP A 247 -24.10 -3.37 9.87
C ASP A 247 -24.15 -1.94 9.31
N HIS A 248 -23.48 -0.98 9.97
CA HIS A 248 -23.39 0.39 9.51
C HIS A 248 -22.13 0.66 8.67
N ARG A 249 -21.20 -0.29 8.61
CA ARG A 249 -20.00 -0.17 7.76
C ARG A 249 -20.41 -0.40 6.32
N GLN A 250 -19.97 0.49 5.43
CA GLN A 250 -20.22 0.38 4.00
C GLN A 250 -18.90 0.12 3.29
N PRO A 251 -18.37 -1.12 3.33
CA PRO A 251 -17.19 -1.46 2.55
C PRO A 251 -17.57 -1.43 1.07
N GLN A 252 -16.78 -0.71 0.28
CA GLN A 252 -16.96 -0.64 -1.16
C GLN A 252 -15.59 -0.61 -1.85
N PRO A 253 -15.47 -1.14 -3.08
CA PRO A 253 -14.30 -0.89 -3.90
C PRO A 253 -14.03 0.60 -4.02
N TRP A 254 -12.76 0.97 -4.19
CA TRP A 254 -12.43 2.35 -4.49
C TRP A 254 -12.86 2.71 -5.91
N ASP A 255 -13.59 3.81 -6.05
CA ASP A 255 -14.19 4.24 -7.32
C ASP A 255 -13.13 4.49 -8.41
N LEU A 256 -11.88 4.76 -8.03
CA LEU A 256 -10.76 5.04 -8.94
C LEU A 256 -9.85 3.83 -9.20
N ASN A 257 -10.29 2.61 -8.87
CA ASN A 257 -9.63 1.41 -9.37
C ASN A 257 -9.60 1.36 -10.90
N PRO A 258 -8.57 0.75 -11.53
CA PRO A 258 -8.57 0.49 -12.96
C PRO A 258 -9.63 -0.55 -13.34
N LEU A 259 -9.87 -0.73 -14.64
CA LEU A 259 -10.64 -1.87 -15.14
C LEU A 259 -9.86 -3.17 -14.91
N PRO A 260 -10.54 -4.28 -14.54
CA PRO A 260 -9.91 -5.59 -14.49
C PRO A 260 -9.20 -5.97 -15.80
N THR A 261 -8.09 -6.68 -15.66
CA THR A 261 -7.36 -7.28 -16.79
C THR A 261 -7.13 -8.73 -16.48
N ASP A 262 -7.67 -9.63 -17.31
CA ASP A 262 -7.70 -11.07 -17.04
C ASP A 262 -8.32 -11.35 -15.65
N ASP A 263 -7.59 -11.97 -14.72
CA ASP A 263 -8.03 -12.26 -13.36
C ASP A 263 -7.52 -11.24 -12.32
N LYS A 264 -7.10 -10.04 -12.76
CA LYS A 264 -6.52 -8.98 -11.91
C LYS A 264 -7.50 -7.82 -11.67
N PRO A 265 -7.47 -7.14 -10.51
CA PRO A 265 -6.55 -7.37 -9.38
C PRO A 265 -6.83 -8.68 -8.64
N ASP A 266 -5.84 -9.15 -7.88
CA ASP A 266 -5.97 -10.39 -7.10
C ASP A 266 -6.81 -10.18 -5.85
N VAL A 267 -6.64 -9.02 -5.20
CA VAL A 267 -7.35 -8.61 -4.00
C VAL A 267 -7.49 -7.10 -3.95
N LEU A 268 -8.48 -6.63 -3.18
CA LEU A 268 -8.62 -5.24 -2.77
C LEU A 268 -8.18 -5.08 -1.30
N ALA A 269 -7.47 -3.99 -1.01
CA ALA A 269 -7.03 -3.65 0.35
C ALA A 269 -7.17 -2.14 0.64
N PRO A 270 -7.37 -1.75 1.91
CA PRO A 270 -7.57 -0.35 2.27
C PRO A 270 -6.29 0.46 2.07
N MET A 271 -6.44 1.74 1.69
CA MET A 271 -5.36 2.50 1.06
C MET A 271 -5.11 3.90 1.64
N HIS A 272 -5.93 4.35 2.58
CA HIS A 272 -5.73 5.67 3.17
C HIS A 272 -4.41 5.77 3.95
N ILE A 273 -3.70 6.86 3.72
CA ILE A 273 -2.62 7.34 4.60
C ILE A 273 -2.75 8.84 4.77
N ILE A 274 -2.06 9.41 5.74
CA ILE A 274 -1.88 10.84 5.88
C ILE A 274 -0.59 11.24 5.20
N ARG A 275 -0.68 12.19 4.28
CA ARG A 275 0.49 12.84 3.69
C ARG A 275 0.52 14.29 4.06
N ARG A 276 1.73 14.80 4.27
CA ARG A 276 2.01 16.22 4.47
C ARG A 276 2.61 16.80 3.20
N ARG A 277 2.10 17.94 2.75
CA ARG A 277 2.77 18.76 1.74
C ARG A 277 3.62 19.80 2.46
N GLU A 278 4.93 19.77 2.25
CA GLU A 278 5.79 20.89 2.64
C GLU A 278 5.59 22.04 1.66
N THR A 279 5.25 23.22 2.18
CA THR A 279 5.21 24.47 1.41
C THR A 279 6.29 25.39 1.95
N PRO A 280 7.04 26.13 1.10
CA PRO A 280 8.14 26.98 1.55
C PRO A 280 7.76 28.08 2.55
N THR A 281 6.48 28.45 2.64
CA THR A 281 6.04 29.67 3.36
C THR A 281 4.98 29.45 4.44
N GLU A 282 4.46 28.23 4.62
CA GLU A 282 3.43 27.94 5.62
C GLU A 282 3.67 26.57 6.28
N HIS A 283 3.23 26.42 7.53
CA HIS A 283 3.14 25.12 8.18
C HIS A 283 2.42 24.14 7.25
N GLY A 284 3.15 23.16 6.70
CA GLY A 284 2.66 22.28 5.65
C GLY A 284 1.33 21.61 6.00
N TRP A 285 0.46 21.45 5.01
CA TRP A 285 -0.89 20.90 5.17
C TRP A 285 -0.90 19.37 5.08
N GLU A 286 -1.70 18.72 5.93
CA GLU A 286 -1.97 17.29 5.86
C GLU A 286 -3.30 16.99 5.20
N TYR A 287 -3.35 15.87 4.49
CA TYR A 287 -4.53 15.40 3.78
C TYR A 287 -4.57 13.88 3.74
N LEU A 288 -5.77 13.34 3.56
CA LEU A 288 -5.99 11.92 3.35
C LEU A 288 -5.59 11.57 1.91
N ALA A 289 -4.43 10.93 1.75
CA ALA A 289 -3.97 10.46 0.46
C ALA A 289 -4.57 9.09 0.15
N THR A 290 -4.88 8.90 -1.14
CA THR A 290 -5.42 7.66 -1.69
C THR A 290 -4.58 7.17 -2.86
N GLY A 291 -4.74 5.90 -3.18
CA GLY A 291 -4.06 5.24 -4.28
C GLY A 291 -3.72 3.80 -3.93
N THR A 292 -3.80 2.93 -4.93
CA THR A 292 -3.40 1.52 -4.80
C THR A 292 -1.94 1.37 -4.34
N SER A 293 -1.10 2.38 -4.61
CA SER A 293 0.25 2.54 -4.06
C SER A 293 0.36 2.44 -2.53
N PHE A 294 -0.73 2.64 -1.79
CA PHE A 294 -0.81 2.53 -0.33
C PHE A 294 -1.53 1.28 0.16
N SER A 295 -2.27 0.59 -0.73
CA SER A 295 -2.80 -0.76 -0.47
C SER A 295 -1.69 -1.82 -0.52
N VAL A 296 -0.79 -1.71 -1.51
CA VAL A 296 0.36 -2.61 -1.71
C VAL A 296 1.24 -2.73 -0.46
N PRO A 297 1.76 -1.66 0.15
CA PRO A 297 2.64 -1.77 1.31
C PRO A 297 1.97 -2.38 2.54
N LEU A 298 0.65 -2.29 2.68
CA LEU A 298 -0.08 -3.06 3.69
C LEU A 298 0.08 -4.55 3.42
N VAL A 299 -0.27 -5.00 2.21
CA VAL A 299 -0.18 -6.42 1.81
C VAL A 299 1.27 -6.92 1.88
N THR A 300 2.24 -6.13 1.44
CA THR A 300 3.66 -6.47 1.54
C THR A 300 4.10 -6.66 2.99
N GLY A 301 3.78 -5.70 3.87
CA GLY A 301 4.17 -5.81 5.28
C GLY A 301 3.48 -6.98 5.98
N THR A 302 2.20 -7.23 5.71
CA THR A 302 1.50 -8.38 6.31
C THR A 302 2.03 -9.71 5.79
N LEU A 303 2.39 -9.82 4.51
CA LEU A 303 3.05 -11.01 3.96
C LEU A 303 4.42 -11.24 4.59
N ALA A 304 5.20 -10.18 4.84
CA ALA A 304 6.48 -10.32 5.55
C ALA A 304 6.27 -10.89 6.97
N SER A 305 5.26 -10.41 7.70
CA SER A 305 4.93 -10.97 9.01
C SER A 305 4.43 -12.41 8.93
N ILE A 306 3.67 -12.77 7.89
CA ILE A 306 3.25 -14.16 7.63
C ILE A 306 4.47 -15.05 7.31
N PHE A 307 5.37 -14.62 6.43
CA PHE A 307 6.56 -15.41 6.07
C PHE A 307 7.51 -15.57 7.25
N ASP A 308 7.63 -14.55 8.10
CA ASP A 308 8.39 -14.65 9.35
C ASP A 308 7.76 -15.67 10.30
N GLN A 309 6.43 -15.74 10.36
CA GLN A 309 5.73 -16.77 11.13
C GLN A 309 5.96 -18.17 10.57
N LEU A 310 5.89 -18.36 9.25
CA LEU A 310 6.18 -19.65 8.62
C LEU A 310 7.64 -20.09 8.88
N ARG A 311 8.62 -19.18 8.77
CA ARG A 311 10.03 -19.46 9.12
C ARG A 311 10.19 -19.87 10.59
N ASP A 312 9.48 -19.22 11.51
CA ASP A 312 9.47 -19.56 12.94
C ASP A 312 8.85 -20.94 13.22
N ASP A 313 7.81 -21.30 12.46
CA ASP A 313 7.16 -22.61 12.48
C ASP A 313 8.06 -23.72 11.87
N GLY A 314 9.15 -23.35 11.20
CA GLY A 314 10.12 -24.26 10.58
C GLY A 314 9.96 -24.45 9.07
N ASP A 315 9.04 -23.72 8.45
CA ASP A 315 8.75 -23.76 7.02
C ASP A 315 9.67 -22.83 6.20
N GLY A 316 9.79 -23.10 4.90
CA GLY A 316 10.46 -22.21 3.96
C GLY A 316 9.55 -21.08 3.49
N ILE A 317 10.12 -20.09 2.78
CA ILE A 317 9.30 -19.11 2.07
C ILE A 317 8.59 -19.79 0.89
N PRO A 318 7.24 -19.69 0.79
CA PRO A 318 6.50 -20.27 -0.32
C PRO A 318 6.86 -19.62 -1.66
N ARG A 319 6.72 -20.37 -2.75
CA ARG A 319 7.01 -19.84 -4.09
C ARG A 319 5.99 -18.76 -4.48
N PRO A 320 6.34 -17.75 -5.29
CA PRO A 320 5.44 -16.64 -5.62
C PRO A 320 4.05 -17.07 -6.12
N ARG A 321 3.98 -18.13 -6.91
CA ARG A 321 2.70 -18.69 -7.39
C ARG A 321 1.83 -19.27 -6.27
N GLU A 322 2.44 -19.93 -5.29
CA GLU A 322 1.74 -20.48 -4.11
C GLU A 322 1.21 -19.34 -3.23
N VAL A 323 2.02 -18.30 -3.03
CA VAL A 323 1.63 -17.09 -2.30
C VAL A 323 0.44 -16.42 -2.98
N ARG A 324 0.49 -16.20 -4.29
CA ARG A 324 -0.62 -15.62 -5.04
C ARG A 324 -1.88 -16.47 -4.93
N GLN A 325 -1.76 -17.80 -5.02
CA GLN A 325 -2.90 -18.70 -4.88
C GLN A 325 -3.51 -18.61 -3.48
N ALA A 326 -2.69 -18.67 -2.43
CA ALA A 326 -3.15 -18.52 -1.04
C ALA A 326 -3.81 -17.17 -0.78
N ILE A 327 -3.31 -16.10 -1.40
CA ILE A 327 -3.95 -14.77 -1.34
C ILE A 327 -5.36 -14.82 -1.92
N ARG A 328 -5.55 -15.44 -3.08
CA ARG A 328 -6.87 -15.49 -3.73
C ARG A 328 -7.84 -16.41 -3.01
N THR A 329 -7.37 -17.56 -2.54
CA THR A 329 -8.21 -18.56 -1.84
C THR A 329 -8.58 -18.10 -0.43
N GLY A 330 -7.62 -17.51 0.29
CA GLY A 330 -7.81 -17.04 1.66
C GLY A 330 -8.53 -15.69 1.75
N ALA A 331 -8.65 -14.95 0.66
CA ALA A 331 -9.36 -13.68 0.62
C ALA A 331 -10.87 -13.83 0.84
N LYS A 332 -11.50 -12.78 1.37
CA LYS A 332 -12.95 -12.73 1.64
C LYS A 332 -13.70 -12.24 0.42
N GLU A 333 -14.78 -12.92 0.05
CA GLU A 333 -15.69 -12.46 -1.00
C GLU A 333 -16.13 -11.01 -0.74
N PHE A 334 -16.14 -10.18 -1.78
CA PHE A 334 -16.37 -8.75 -1.61
C PHE A 334 -17.05 -8.09 -2.81
N ASP A 335 -16.38 -8.04 -3.96
CA ASP A 335 -16.93 -7.45 -5.18
C ASP A 335 -16.82 -8.44 -6.34
N ALA A 336 -17.93 -8.64 -7.05
CA ALA A 336 -18.02 -9.65 -8.11
C ALA A 336 -17.20 -9.28 -9.35
N ASP A 337 -16.97 -7.97 -9.59
CA ASP A 337 -16.32 -7.48 -10.80
C ASP A 337 -14.83 -7.20 -10.57
N LEU A 338 -14.48 -6.59 -9.43
CA LEU A 338 -13.11 -6.19 -9.11
C LEU A 338 -12.34 -7.23 -8.29
N GLY A 339 -13.03 -8.11 -7.56
CA GLY A 339 -12.40 -9.21 -6.82
C GLY A 339 -12.55 -9.12 -5.29
N PRO A 340 -11.95 -10.10 -4.59
CA PRO A 340 -12.16 -10.28 -3.16
C PRO A 340 -11.35 -9.28 -2.32
N ARG A 341 -11.72 -9.13 -1.05
CA ARG A 341 -10.98 -8.34 -0.05
C ARG A 341 -9.85 -9.17 0.55
N TYR A 342 -8.66 -8.58 0.64
CA TYR A 342 -7.50 -9.19 1.28
C TYR A 342 -7.76 -9.56 2.74
N ASP A 343 -7.34 -10.76 3.15
CA ASP A 343 -7.52 -11.30 4.49
C ASP A 343 -6.26 -12.05 4.96
N ALA A 344 -5.41 -11.40 5.75
CA ALA A 344 -4.10 -11.91 6.14
C ALA A 344 -4.18 -13.25 6.89
N GLU A 345 -5.19 -13.42 7.75
CA GLU A 345 -5.43 -14.67 8.48
C GLU A 345 -5.78 -15.82 7.52
N GLY A 346 -6.70 -15.57 6.58
CA GLY A 346 -7.02 -16.52 5.52
C GLY A 346 -5.79 -16.93 4.71
N VAL A 347 -4.94 -15.96 4.34
CA VAL A 347 -3.68 -16.26 3.61
C VAL A 347 -2.75 -17.16 4.43
N LEU A 348 -2.54 -16.86 5.72
CA LEU A 348 -1.70 -17.69 6.60
C LEU A 348 -2.24 -19.12 6.70
N ASN A 349 -3.56 -19.28 6.85
CA ASN A 349 -4.21 -20.58 6.95
C ASN A 349 -4.05 -21.40 5.66
N GLU A 350 -4.20 -20.76 4.51
CA GLU A 350 -3.96 -21.41 3.21
C GLU A 350 -2.51 -21.83 3.05
N LEU A 351 -1.54 -20.98 3.41
CA LEU A 351 -0.12 -21.30 3.29
C LEU A 351 0.34 -22.43 4.23
N ARG A 352 -0.26 -22.55 5.42
CA ARG A 352 -0.01 -23.68 6.34
C ARG A 352 -0.61 -25.01 5.88
N SER A 353 -1.52 -24.96 4.91
CA SER A 353 -2.22 -26.15 4.41
C SER A 353 -1.55 -26.77 3.18
N VAL A 354 -0.50 -26.12 2.66
CA VAL A 354 0.34 -26.57 1.53
C VAL A 354 1.54 -27.34 2.06
#